data_AF-A0A933JL72-F1
#
_entry.id   AF-A0A933JL72-F1
#
_cell.length_a   1.000
_cell.length_b   1.000
_cell.length_c   1.000
_cell.angle_alpha   90.00
_cell.angle_beta   90.00
_cell.angle_gamma   90.00
#
_symmetry.space_group_name_H-M   'P 1'
#
loop_
_entity.id
_entity.type
_entity.pdbx_description
1 polymer ?
#
loop_
_entity_poly.entity_id
_entity_poly.type
_entity_poly.pdbx_seq_one_letter_code
_entity_poly.pdbx_strand_id
1 'polypeptide(L)'
;MVEQKIGTSLAAEGRMSDGPRPATESLRPQFECEPIEDSASRDLPILLVEDDDLDAYLFDQFLDLSGVRVTVVRATSLGEARAMLRESQFLVIFVDLNLSDAHGPDIVRVLREDSRGGWVIALTGSIDPRVHRRCVELGATEAATKETLGPAWLEARLTRARREAVSGPAR
;
A
#
# COMPACT_ATOMS: atom_id res chain seq x y z
N MET A 1 -36.00 61.80 -42.94
CA MET A 1 -34.62 62.09 -42.52
C MET A 1 -33.93 60.77 -42.24
N VAL A 2 -33.01 60.37 -43.15
CA VAL A 2 -31.87 59.43 -43.01
C VAL A 2 -32.09 58.09 -42.27
N GLU A 3 -31.71 56.90 -42.75
CA GLU A 3 -30.96 56.49 -43.95
C GLU A 3 -31.03 54.95 -44.06
N GLN A 4 -30.70 54.44 -45.25
CA GLN A 4 -30.61 53.03 -45.63
C GLN A 4 -29.41 52.31 -44.98
N LYS A 5 -29.48 50.98 -44.80
CA LYS A 5 -28.59 50.04 -45.53
C LYS A 5 -28.94 48.57 -45.29
N ILE A 6 -29.08 47.91 -46.44
CA ILE A 6 -29.03 46.49 -46.77
C ILE A 6 -27.81 45.75 -46.20
N GLY A 7 -27.96 44.43 -46.00
CA GLY A 7 -26.85 43.53 -45.67
C GLY A 7 -27.27 42.08 -45.41
N THR A 8 -27.63 41.38 -46.48
CA THR A 8 -27.81 39.92 -46.57
C THR A 8 -26.56 39.16 -46.10
N SER A 9 -26.73 38.00 -45.44
CA SER A 9 -26.03 36.72 -45.75
C SER A 9 -25.93 35.77 -44.54
N LEU A 10 -26.60 34.61 -44.69
CA LEU A 10 -26.07 33.26 -44.48
C LEU A 10 -25.48 32.90 -43.09
N ALA A 11 -26.12 31.97 -42.39
CA ALA A 11 -25.66 30.58 -42.28
C ALA A 11 -26.27 29.84 -41.08
N ALA A 12 -26.35 28.52 -41.27
CA ALA A 12 -26.31 27.45 -40.27
C ALA A 12 -27.62 27.13 -39.51
N GLU A 13 -28.34 26.21 -40.14
CA GLU A 13 -29.08 25.13 -39.51
C GLU A 13 -28.31 24.50 -38.34
N GLY A 14 -29.02 24.15 -37.28
CA GLY A 14 -28.44 23.44 -36.14
C GLY A 14 -29.45 23.23 -35.03
N ARG A 15 -30.41 22.33 -35.25
CA ARG A 15 -31.26 21.79 -34.19
C ARG A 15 -30.35 21.09 -33.17
N MET A 16 -30.08 21.73 -32.03
CA MET A 16 -29.54 21.03 -30.87
C MET A 16 -30.67 20.20 -30.27
N SER A 17 -30.66 18.92 -30.57
CA SER A 17 -31.33 17.89 -29.79
C SER A 17 -30.72 17.90 -28.39
N ASP A 18 -31.47 18.38 -27.40
CA ASP A 18 -31.12 18.22 -25.99
C ASP A 18 -31.43 16.78 -25.59
N GLY A 19 -30.51 15.89 -25.94
CA GLY A 19 -30.49 14.51 -25.45
C GLY A 19 -29.68 14.46 -24.16
N PRO A 20 -30.15 13.77 -23.11
CA PRO A 20 -29.38 13.65 -21.89
C PRO A 20 -28.13 12.81 -22.17
N ARG A 21 -26.94 13.42 -22.04
CA ARG A 21 -25.68 12.68 -21.91
C ARG A 21 -25.52 12.18 -20.48
N PRO A 22 -24.94 10.98 -20.29
CA PRO A 22 -24.91 10.30 -19.00
C PRO A 22 -23.96 11.01 -18.05
N ALA A 23 -24.39 11.22 -16.80
CA ALA A 23 -23.53 11.66 -15.71
C ALA A 23 -23.48 10.54 -14.66
N THR A 24 -22.61 9.56 -14.89
CA THR A 24 -22.02 8.70 -13.85
C THR A 24 -20.79 8.04 -14.46
N GLU A 25 -19.73 8.83 -14.58
CA GLU A 25 -18.37 8.36 -14.80
C GLU A 25 -17.57 8.68 -13.54
N SER A 26 -16.65 7.79 -13.20
CA SER A 26 -15.65 7.91 -12.13
C SER A 26 -16.13 7.78 -10.69
N LEU A 27 -16.13 6.52 -10.23
CA LEU A 27 -15.22 6.04 -9.18
C LEU A 27 -15.51 4.54 -8.96
N ARG A 28 -15.04 3.72 -9.91
CA ARG A 28 -14.81 2.29 -9.62
C ARG A 28 -13.38 2.20 -9.06
N PRO A 29 -13.14 1.64 -7.87
CA PRO A 29 -11.79 1.29 -7.48
C PRO A 29 -11.27 0.25 -8.49
N GLN A 30 -10.11 0.54 -9.09
CA GLN A 30 -9.48 -0.28 -10.14
C GLN A 30 -8.83 -1.56 -9.56
N PHE A 31 -9.58 -2.37 -8.83
CA PHE A 31 -9.13 -3.70 -8.41
C PHE A 31 -9.93 -4.77 -9.14
N GLU A 32 -9.76 -4.83 -10.46
CA GLU A 32 -10.08 -6.04 -11.22
C GLU A 32 -8.81 -6.92 -11.22
N CYS A 33 -8.80 -7.93 -10.34
CA CYS A 33 -7.86 -9.05 -10.45
C CYS A 33 -8.27 -9.90 -11.67
N GLU A 34 -7.73 -9.55 -12.84
CA GLU A 34 -7.68 -10.44 -14.00
C GLU A 34 -6.86 -11.71 -13.68
N PRO A 35 -7.17 -12.88 -14.27
CA PRO A 35 -6.45 -14.12 -13.99
C PRO A 35 -5.07 -14.10 -14.69
N ILE A 36 -4.01 -14.00 -13.90
CA ILE A 36 -2.65 -13.72 -14.40
C ILE A 36 -1.93 -14.99 -14.84
N GLU A 37 -1.71 -15.11 -16.14
CA GLU A 37 -0.72 -15.99 -16.77
C GLU A 37 0.71 -15.44 -16.54
N ASP A 38 1.63 -16.35 -16.19
CA ASP A 38 3.05 -16.18 -15.87
C ASP A 38 3.42 -15.75 -14.43
N SER A 39 4.16 -16.64 -13.75
CA SER A 39 4.20 -16.78 -12.29
C SER A 39 5.59 -16.51 -11.67
N ALA A 40 6.37 -15.59 -12.23
CA ALA A 40 7.70 -15.24 -11.68
C ALA A 40 7.94 -13.73 -11.46
N SER A 41 7.11 -12.84 -12.01
CA SER A 41 7.39 -11.39 -12.11
C SER A 41 6.33 -10.49 -11.48
N ARG A 42 5.55 -10.99 -10.51
CA ARG A 42 4.59 -10.12 -9.80
C ARG A 42 5.30 -9.23 -8.79
N ASP A 43 4.85 -7.99 -8.64
CA ASP A 43 5.30 -7.08 -7.60
C ASP A 43 4.88 -7.63 -6.22
N LEU A 44 5.74 -7.51 -5.21
CA LEU A 44 5.42 -8.00 -3.86
C LEU A 44 4.40 -7.08 -3.19
N PRO A 45 3.22 -7.57 -2.78
CA PRO A 45 2.27 -6.76 -2.04
C PRO A 45 2.80 -6.55 -0.62
N ILE A 46 3.08 -5.30 -0.28
CA ILE A 46 3.57 -4.86 1.03
C ILE A 46 2.51 -3.96 1.67
N LEU A 47 2.24 -4.20 2.94
CA LEU A 47 1.50 -3.25 3.78
C LEU A 47 2.51 -2.52 4.68
N LEU A 48 2.52 -1.20 4.62
CA LEU A 48 3.24 -0.35 5.58
C LEU A 48 2.22 0.26 6.54
N VAL A 49 2.40 0.06 7.84
CA VAL A 49 1.58 0.67 8.89
C VAL A 49 2.44 1.72 9.60
N GLU A 50 2.26 2.98 9.20
CA GLU A 50 3.07 4.12 9.62
C GLU A 50 2.24 5.40 9.51
N ASP A 51 2.10 6.13 10.61
CA ASP A 51 1.31 7.36 10.69
C ASP A 51 2.15 8.61 10.41
N ASP A 52 3.48 8.54 10.52
CA ASP A 52 4.37 9.65 10.17
C ASP A 52 4.69 9.70 8.67
N ASP A 53 4.41 10.84 8.03
CA ASP A 53 4.61 11.02 6.59
C ASP A 53 6.09 11.01 6.17
N LEU A 54 6.99 11.46 7.05
CA LEU A 54 8.42 11.50 6.76
C LEU A 54 9.00 10.09 6.81
N ASP A 55 8.65 9.30 7.83
CA ASP A 55 9.10 7.92 7.95
C ASP A 55 8.56 7.04 6.82
N ALA A 56 7.29 7.24 6.44
CA ALA A 56 6.71 6.56 5.29
C ALA A 56 7.41 6.94 3.97
N TYR A 57 7.73 8.22 3.77
CA TYR A 57 8.49 8.68 2.61
C TYR A 57 9.89 8.07 2.59
N LEU A 58 10.61 8.06 3.72
CA LEU A 58 11.93 7.45 3.82
C LEU A 58 11.91 5.95 3.52
N PHE A 59 10.90 5.24 4.00
CA PHE A 59 10.71 3.82 3.69
C PHE A 59 10.56 3.59 2.18
N ASP A 60 9.77 4.42 1.50
CA ASP A 60 9.57 4.35 0.04
C ASP A 60 10.88 4.62 -0.73
N GLN A 61 11.63 5.63 -0.30
CA GLN A 61 12.97 5.91 -0.87
C GLN A 61 13.94 4.73 -0.68
N PHE A 62 13.91 4.05 0.47
CA PHE A 62 14.74 2.87 0.67
C PHE A 62 14.30 1.69 -0.18
N LEU A 63 13.00 1.53 -0.45
CA LEU A 63 12.50 0.52 -1.37
C LEU A 63 12.93 0.78 -2.81
N ASP A 64 12.82 2.02 -3.29
CA ASP A 64 13.29 2.40 -4.62
C ASP A 64 14.78 2.08 -4.81
N LEU A 65 15.59 2.41 -3.80
CA LEU A 65 17.03 2.12 -3.80
C LEU A 65 17.36 0.63 -3.62
N SER A 66 16.44 -0.17 -3.07
CA SER A 66 16.64 -1.62 -2.90
C SER A 66 16.64 -2.38 -4.23
N GLY A 67 16.01 -1.80 -5.27
CA GLY A 67 15.86 -2.43 -6.58
C GLY A 67 14.84 -3.58 -6.63
N VAL A 68 14.12 -3.84 -5.54
CA VAL A 68 13.08 -4.89 -5.49
C VAL A 68 11.76 -4.33 -6.00
N ARG A 69 11.11 -5.06 -6.92
CA ARG A 69 9.78 -4.70 -7.39
C ARG A 69 8.71 -5.04 -6.36
N VAL A 70 8.03 -4.00 -5.88
CA VAL A 70 7.04 -4.06 -4.79
C VAL A 70 5.83 -3.20 -5.14
N THR A 71 4.70 -3.52 -4.52
CA THR A 71 3.50 -2.67 -4.47
C THR A 71 3.25 -2.38 -3.00
N VAL A 72 3.41 -1.13 -2.59
CA VAL A 72 3.21 -0.71 -1.20
C VAL A 72 1.83 -0.09 -1.06
N VAL A 73 1.09 -0.56 -0.05
CA VAL A 73 -0.11 0.09 0.45
C VAL A 73 0.21 0.61 1.84
N ARG A 74 -0.10 1.88 2.12
CA ARG A 74 0.11 2.48 3.43
C ARG A 74 -1.20 2.52 4.21
N ALA A 75 -1.13 2.14 5.48
CA ALA A 75 -2.12 2.43 6.50
C ALA A 75 -1.50 3.37 7.54
N THR A 76 -2.28 4.34 8.00
CA THR A 76 -1.88 5.36 8.98
C THR A 76 -2.35 5.03 10.41
N SER A 77 -3.00 3.89 10.60
CA SER A 77 -3.51 3.43 11.88
C SER A 77 -3.61 1.91 11.92
N LEU A 78 -3.64 1.34 13.12
CA LEU A 78 -3.90 -0.08 13.29
C LEU A 78 -5.30 -0.45 12.78
N GLY A 79 -6.30 0.40 13.02
CA GLY A 79 -7.66 0.20 12.50
C GLY A 79 -7.71 0.05 10.98
N GLU A 80 -7.05 0.95 10.25
CA GLU A 80 -6.96 0.93 8.79
C GLU A 80 -6.20 -0.29 8.28
N ALA A 81 -5.06 -0.62 8.90
CA ALA A 81 -4.26 -1.79 8.55
C ALA A 81 -5.08 -3.09 8.64
N ARG A 82 -5.91 -3.23 9.68
CA ARG A 82 -6.79 -4.40 9.85
C ARG A 82 -7.89 -4.47 8.80
N ALA A 83 -8.49 -3.33 8.43
CA ALA A 83 -9.47 -3.30 7.36
C ALA A 83 -8.85 -3.80 6.05
N MET A 84 -7.66 -3.30 5.70
CA MET A 84 -6.92 -3.72 4.51
C MET A 84 -6.54 -5.20 4.55
N LEU A 85 -6.07 -5.73 5.69
CA LEU A 85 -5.71 -7.15 5.85
C LEU A 85 -6.90 -8.12 5.74
N ARG A 86 -8.12 -7.65 6.01
CA ARG A 86 -9.33 -8.47 5.84
C ARG A 86 -9.74 -8.59 4.38
N GLU A 87 -9.52 -7.54 3.61
CA GLU A 87 -9.91 -7.43 2.20
C GLU A 87 -8.84 -8.00 1.26
N SER A 88 -7.56 -7.82 1.59
CA SER A 88 -6.43 -8.16 0.74
C SER A 88 -5.37 -8.99 1.46
N GLN A 89 -4.56 -9.73 0.71
CA GLN A 89 -3.41 -10.46 1.24
C GLN A 89 -2.12 -9.71 0.94
N PHE A 90 -1.31 -9.52 1.98
CA PHE A 90 0.02 -8.94 1.87
C PHE A 90 1.06 -10.00 2.19
N LEU A 91 2.17 -9.97 1.46
CA LEU A 91 3.26 -10.91 1.65
C LEU A 91 4.15 -10.47 2.81
N VAL A 92 4.38 -9.15 2.91
CA VAL A 92 5.09 -8.54 4.03
C VAL A 92 4.28 -7.36 4.58
N ILE A 93 4.21 -7.28 5.90
CA ILE A 93 3.58 -6.21 6.65
C ILE A 93 4.67 -5.60 7.53
N PHE A 94 5.00 -4.35 7.28
CA PHE A 94 5.83 -3.53 8.14
C PHE A 94 4.93 -2.71 9.05
N VAL A 95 5.25 -2.66 10.34
CA VAL A 95 4.43 -1.92 11.30
C VAL A 95 5.30 -1.17 12.30
N ASP A 96 5.05 0.13 12.46
CA ASP A 96 5.59 0.87 13.60
C ASP A 96 4.89 0.43 14.90
N LEU A 97 5.66 0.37 15.98
CA LEU A 97 5.15 0.16 17.32
C LEU A 97 4.60 1.44 17.98
N ASN A 98 4.67 2.59 17.32
CA ASN A 98 4.16 3.84 17.86
C ASN A 98 3.21 4.54 16.89
N LEU A 99 1.96 4.05 16.82
CA LEU A 99 0.90 4.62 15.99
C LEU A 99 0.02 5.56 16.80
N SER A 100 -0.66 6.49 16.13
CA SER A 100 -1.65 7.39 16.74
C SER A 100 -2.79 6.69 17.51
N ASP A 101 -3.18 5.48 17.12
CA ASP A 101 -4.29 4.71 17.70
C ASP A 101 -3.86 3.49 18.54
N ALA A 102 -2.58 3.11 18.51
CA ALA A 102 -2.07 1.95 19.22
C ALA A 102 -0.56 2.06 19.52
N HIS A 103 -0.12 1.50 20.65
CA HIS A 103 1.28 1.53 21.06
C HIS A 103 1.80 0.16 21.51
N GLY A 104 3.06 -0.09 21.18
CA GLY A 104 3.87 -1.18 21.67
C GLY A 104 3.69 -2.52 20.94
N PRO A 105 4.35 -3.58 21.46
CA PRO A 105 4.39 -4.89 20.82
C PRO A 105 3.02 -5.56 20.59
N ASP A 106 1.99 -5.18 21.34
CA ASP A 106 0.64 -5.79 21.22
C ASP A 106 0.01 -5.55 19.84
N ILE A 107 0.43 -4.51 19.12
CA ILE A 107 0.04 -4.25 17.73
C ILE A 107 0.35 -5.46 16.84
N VAL A 108 1.52 -6.08 17.04
CA VAL A 108 1.97 -7.27 16.29
C VAL A 108 0.98 -8.41 16.46
N ARG A 109 0.53 -8.66 17.71
CA ARG A 109 -0.42 -9.74 18.00
C ARG A 109 -1.70 -9.56 17.21
N VAL A 110 -2.23 -8.33 17.18
CA VAL A 110 -3.47 -8.01 16.47
C VAL A 110 -3.31 -8.17 14.96
N LEU A 111 -2.23 -7.65 14.38
CA LEU A 111 -1.96 -7.81 12.94
C LEU A 111 -1.73 -9.27 12.55
N ARG A 112 -1.14 -10.07 13.45
CA ARG A 112 -0.85 -11.48 13.18
C ARG A 112 -2.11 -12.32 13.02
N GLU A 113 -3.19 -11.98 13.72
CA GLU A 113 -4.49 -12.64 13.58
C GLU A 113 -5.09 -12.43 12.19
N ASP A 114 -4.89 -11.25 11.60
CA ASP A 114 -5.45 -10.86 10.30
C ASP A 114 -4.48 -11.14 9.12
N SER A 115 -3.19 -11.44 9.36
CA SER A 115 -2.16 -11.49 8.31
C SER A 115 -2.12 -12.72 7.40
N ARG A 116 -2.94 -13.75 7.64
CA ARG A 116 -3.11 -14.94 6.77
C ARG A 116 -1.81 -15.59 6.28
N GLY A 117 -0.76 -15.60 7.11
CA GLY A 117 0.54 -16.19 6.76
C GLY A 117 1.57 -15.21 6.18
N GLY A 118 1.20 -13.94 5.95
CA GLY A 118 2.14 -12.87 5.63
C GLY A 118 3.16 -12.65 6.75
N TRP A 119 4.34 -12.17 6.36
CA TRP A 119 5.40 -11.80 7.28
C TRP A 119 5.00 -10.53 8.01
N VAL A 120 5.12 -10.52 9.34
CA VAL A 120 4.90 -9.31 10.15
C VAL A 120 6.25 -8.88 10.68
N ILE A 121 6.72 -7.71 10.25
CA ILE A 121 7.99 -7.13 10.68
C ILE A 121 7.72 -5.86 11.47
N ALA A 122 8.05 -5.89 12.75
CA ALA A 122 7.92 -4.72 13.62
C ALA A 122 9.10 -3.77 13.42
N LEU A 123 8.82 -2.50 13.16
CA LEU A 123 9.79 -1.41 13.13
C LEU A 123 9.71 -0.65 14.46
N THR A 124 10.83 -0.43 15.12
CA THR A 124 10.85 0.24 16.42
C THR A 124 11.97 1.27 16.52
N GLY A 125 11.68 2.41 17.14
CA GLY A 125 12.72 3.36 17.55
C GLY A 125 13.50 2.90 18.81
N SER A 126 13.03 1.86 19.50
CA SER A 126 13.64 1.38 20.74
C SER A 126 14.73 0.34 20.47
N ILE A 127 15.94 0.61 21.00
CA ILE A 127 17.05 -0.35 21.03
C ILE A 127 16.94 -1.37 22.17
N ASP A 128 15.92 -1.30 23.03
CA ASP A 128 15.71 -2.25 24.13
C ASP A 128 15.42 -3.66 23.57
N PRO A 129 16.30 -4.66 23.84
CA PRO A 129 16.11 -6.04 23.39
C PRO A 129 14.83 -6.70 23.92
N ARG A 130 14.24 -6.19 25.01
CA ARG A 130 12.98 -6.71 25.58
C ARG A 130 11.80 -6.43 24.64
N VAL A 131 11.77 -5.26 24.02
CA VAL A 131 10.74 -4.86 23.05
C VAL A 131 10.82 -5.75 21.82
N HIS A 132 12.03 -5.92 21.28
CA HIS A 132 12.28 -6.80 20.14
C HIS A 132 11.83 -8.23 20.42
N ARG A 133 12.28 -8.81 21.56
CA ARG A 133 11.88 -10.17 21.96
C ARG A 133 10.38 -10.31 22.07
N ARG A 134 9.71 -9.32 22.68
CA ARG A 134 8.27 -9.35 22.85
C ARG A 134 7.52 -9.36 21.53
N CYS A 135 8.00 -8.62 20.52
CA CYS A 135 7.40 -8.65 19.18
C CYS A 135 7.46 -10.05 18.56
N VAL A 136 8.62 -10.71 18.65
CA VAL A 136 8.81 -12.08 18.13
C VAL A 136 7.93 -13.08 18.88
N GLU A 137 7.86 -13.00 20.21
CA GLU A 137 6.96 -13.83 21.04
C GLU A 137 5.48 -13.67 20.66
N LEU A 138 5.08 -12.47 20.23
CA LEU A 138 3.72 -12.16 19.80
C LEU A 138 3.44 -12.53 18.34
N GLY A 139 4.42 -13.13 17.65
CA GLY A 139 4.26 -13.68 16.31
C GLY A 139 4.77 -12.80 15.17
N ALA A 140 5.57 -11.77 15.46
CA ALA A 140 6.36 -11.11 14.43
C ALA A 140 7.34 -12.11 13.82
N THR A 141 7.48 -12.09 12.50
CA THR A 141 8.54 -12.81 11.80
C THR A 141 9.91 -12.24 12.18
N GLU A 142 9.99 -10.93 12.36
CA GLU A 142 11.19 -10.20 12.75
C GLU A 142 10.81 -8.88 13.43
N ALA A 143 11.70 -8.36 14.26
CA ALA A 143 11.64 -6.97 14.70
C ALA A 143 12.95 -6.28 14.31
N ALA A 144 12.89 -5.03 13.87
CA ALA A 144 14.05 -4.26 13.44
C ALA A 144 13.97 -2.85 14.01
N THR A 145 15.13 -2.25 14.26
CA THR A 145 15.17 -0.83 14.65
C THR A 145 15.03 0.04 13.40
N LYS A 146 14.46 1.24 13.56
CA LYS A 146 14.42 2.24 12.46
C LYS A 146 15.84 2.58 11.94
N GLU A 147 16.87 2.45 12.79
CA GLU A 147 18.28 2.61 12.40
C GLU A 147 18.83 1.48 11.51
N THR A 148 18.26 0.28 11.63
CA THR A 148 18.64 -0.89 10.81
C THR A 148 17.95 -0.85 9.45
N LEU A 149 16.84 -0.13 9.36
CA LEU A 149 16.07 0.02 8.12
C LEU A 149 16.90 0.76 7.07
N GLY A 150 17.10 0.12 5.92
CA GLY A 150 17.81 0.70 4.80
C GLY A 150 17.72 -0.18 3.54
N PRO A 151 18.22 0.29 2.39
CA PRO A 151 17.97 -0.36 1.10
C PRO A 151 18.45 -1.81 1.05
N ALA A 152 19.67 -2.09 1.52
CA ALA A 152 20.24 -3.44 1.52
C ALA A 152 19.52 -4.38 2.49
N TRP A 153 19.03 -3.85 3.61
CA TRP A 153 18.28 -4.65 4.58
C TRP A 153 16.91 -5.04 4.01
N LEU A 154 16.21 -4.08 3.37
CA LEU A 154 14.94 -4.33 2.69
C LEU A 154 15.10 -5.32 1.53
N GLU A 155 16.12 -5.13 0.68
CA GLU A 155 16.42 -6.05 -0.41
C GLU A 155 16.53 -7.50 0.09
N ALA A 156 17.38 -7.73 1.09
CA ALA A 156 17.61 -9.07 1.62
C ALA A 156 16.33 -9.72 2.19
N ARG A 157 15.48 -8.94 2.87
CA ARG A 157 14.23 -9.45 3.48
C ARG A 157 13.15 -9.70 2.46
N LEU A 158 12.97 -8.81 1.50
CA LEU A 158 11.97 -8.94 0.47
C LEU A 158 12.32 -10.06 -0.53
N THR A 159 13.61 -10.18 -0.89
CA THR A 159 14.11 -11.31 -1.70
C THR A 159 13.87 -12.64 -0.98
N ARG A 160 14.13 -12.72 0.33
CA ARG A 160 13.86 -13.92 1.12
C ARG A 160 12.37 -14.26 1.19
N ALA A 161 11.53 -13.28 1.53
CA ALA A 161 10.09 -13.48 1.64
C ALA A 161 9.48 -13.93 0.30
N ARG A 162 9.95 -13.36 -0.83
CA ARG A 162 9.56 -13.80 -2.18
C ARG A 162 9.89 -15.27 -2.43
N ARG A 163 11.10 -15.71 -2.07
CA ARG A 163 11.52 -17.11 -2.25
C ARG A 163 10.67 -18.07 -1.43
N GLU A 164 10.40 -17.72 -0.16
CA GLU A 164 9.58 -18.57 0.72
C GLU A 164 8.11 -18.63 0.27
N ALA A 165 7.56 -17.54 -0.27
CA ALA A 165 6.22 -17.54 -0.85
C ALA A 165 6.11 -18.46 -2.08
N VAL A 166 7.14 -18.52 -2.93
CA VAL A 166 7.18 -19.39 -4.13
C VAL A 166 7.41 -20.85 -3.77
N SER A 167 8.21 -21.14 -2.74
CA SER A 167 8.50 -22.52 -2.30
C SER A 167 7.35 -23.17 -1.51
N GLY A 168 6.32 -22.41 -1.12
CA GLY A 168 5.28 -22.87 -0.19
C GLY A 168 5.81 -23.03 1.24
N PRO A 169 4.94 -23.07 2.26
CA PRO A 169 5.40 -23.24 3.63
C PRO A 169 6.12 -24.58 3.76
N ALA A 170 7.39 -24.56 4.16
CA ALA A 170 8.09 -25.75 4.58
C ALA A 170 7.28 -26.39 5.73
N ARG A 171 6.78 -27.59 5.48
CA ARG A 171 5.98 -28.40 6.42
C ARG A 171 6.74 -28.66 7.72
#